data_AF-A0A9R1K855-F1
#
_entry.id   AF-A0A9R1K855-F1
#
_cell.length_a   1.000
_cell.length_b   1.000
_cell.length_c   1.000
_cell.angle_alpha   90.00
_cell.angle_beta   90.00
_cell.angle_gamma   90.00
#
_symmetry.space_group_name_H-M   'P 1'
#
loop_
_entity.id
_entity.type
_entity.pdbx_description
1 polymer ?
#
loop_
_entity_poly.entity_id
_entity_poly.type
_entity_poly.pdbx_seq_one_letter_code
_entity_poly.pdbx_strand_id
1 'polypeptide(L)'
;MTSSASSSPSRKIEVSGAEGTLYAGETYRLQVDFPEQYPMEAPQVIFMHPAPMHPHIYSNGHICLDILYDSWSPAMTVSSVCISILSMLSSSPAKERPSDNDRYVRNCRNGRSPKETRWWFHDDKV
;
A
#
# COMPACT_ATOMS: atom_id res chain seq x y z
N MET A 1 18.84 24.20 -16.70
CA MET A 1 17.62 23.57 -17.23
C MET A 1 16.93 22.92 -16.05
N THR A 2 15.85 23.52 -15.57
CA THR A 2 15.08 22.99 -14.43
C THR A 2 14.35 21.73 -14.90
N SER A 3 14.74 20.56 -14.39
CA SER A 3 13.97 19.33 -14.61
C SER A 3 12.60 19.53 -13.99
N SER A 4 11.58 19.75 -14.83
CA SER A 4 10.19 19.68 -14.41
C SER A 4 9.95 18.29 -13.87
N ALA A 5 9.76 18.17 -12.55
CA ALA A 5 9.25 16.95 -11.95
C ALA A 5 7.88 16.70 -12.57
N SER A 6 7.79 15.69 -13.44
CA SER A 6 6.51 15.16 -13.92
C SER A 6 5.75 14.69 -12.68
N SER A 7 4.78 15.49 -12.21
CA SER A 7 3.92 15.08 -11.10
C SER A 7 3.00 13.99 -11.64
N SER A 8 3.36 12.72 -11.44
CA SER A 8 2.45 11.61 -11.70
C SER A 8 1.09 11.88 -11.06
N PRO A 9 -0.02 11.56 -11.74
CA PRO A 9 -1.33 11.78 -11.17
C PRO A 9 -1.49 10.95 -9.90
N SER A 10 -1.86 11.62 -8.80
CA SER A 10 -2.15 10.99 -7.50
C SER A 10 -3.63 11.13 -7.20
N ARG A 11 -4.29 10.03 -6.80
CA ARG A 11 -5.70 10.01 -6.39
C ARG A 11 -5.81 9.67 -4.90
N LYS A 12 -6.71 10.36 -4.22
CA LYS A 12 -7.07 10.06 -2.83
C LYS A 12 -8.42 9.36 -2.81
N ILE A 13 -8.49 8.24 -2.11
CA ILE A 13 -9.69 7.42 -1.99
C ILE A 13 -9.99 7.23 -0.51
N GLU A 14 -11.24 7.47 -0.11
CA GLU A 14 -11.70 7.19 1.25
C GLU A 14 -12.28 5.77 1.32
N VAL A 15 -11.91 5.03 2.35
CA VAL A 15 -12.37 3.67 2.61
C VAL A 15 -12.85 3.56 4.06
N SER A 16 -14.01 2.95 4.26
CA SER A 16 -14.59 2.74 5.59
C SER A 16 -14.53 1.27 5.95
N GLY A 17 -14.18 0.97 7.20
CA GLY A 17 -14.19 -0.41 7.69
C GLY A 17 -15.60 -0.98 7.72
N ALA A 18 -15.75 -2.23 7.30
CA ALA A 18 -17.04 -2.89 7.23
C ALA A 18 -17.61 -3.18 8.62
N GLU A 19 -18.94 -3.16 8.73
CA GLU A 19 -19.64 -3.53 9.96
C GLU A 19 -19.30 -4.98 10.38
N GLY A 20 -19.27 -5.22 11.69
CA GLY A 20 -18.91 -6.54 12.24
C GLY A 20 -17.41 -6.89 12.17
N THR A 21 -16.57 -5.99 11.68
CA THR A 21 -15.10 -6.17 11.66
C THR A 21 -14.45 -5.37 12.78
N LEU A 22 -13.16 -5.63 13.03
CA LEU A 22 -12.36 -4.83 13.97
C LEU A 22 -12.30 -3.34 13.59
N TYR A 23 -12.52 -3.01 12.32
CA TYR A 23 -12.39 -1.66 11.77
C TYR A 23 -13.75 -0.96 11.59
N ALA A 24 -14.84 -1.55 12.08
CA ALA A 24 -16.18 -0.97 11.97
C ALA A 24 -16.23 0.46 12.56
N GLY A 25 -16.81 1.39 11.79
CA GLY A 25 -16.91 2.81 12.19
C GLY A 25 -15.63 3.63 12.00
N GLU A 26 -14.54 3.03 11.51
CA GLU A 26 -13.30 3.73 11.20
C GLU A 26 -13.23 4.08 9.71
N THR A 27 -12.67 5.26 9.41
CA THR A 27 -12.47 5.75 8.04
C THR A 27 -10.99 6.02 7.81
N TYR A 28 -10.49 5.50 6.70
CA TYR A 28 -9.10 5.60 6.28
C TYR A 28 -8.98 6.21 4.89
N ARG A 29 -7.81 6.77 4.58
CA ARG A 29 -7.54 7.34 3.25
C ARG A 29 -6.40 6.59 2.59
N LEU A 30 -6.62 6.20 1.34
CA LEU A 30 -5.62 5.65 0.44
C LEU A 30 -5.10 6.75 -0.48
N GLN A 31 -3.79 6.77 -0.70
CA GLN A 31 -3.16 7.49 -1.80
C GLN A 31 -2.79 6.49 -2.89
N VAL A 32 -3.19 6.78 -4.12
CA VAL A 32 -2.96 5.97 -5.31
C VAL A 32 -2.13 6.78 -6.30
N ASP A 33 -0.87 6.40 -6.49
CA ASP A 33 0.03 7.03 -7.45
C ASP A 33 0.18 6.13 -8.68
N PHE A 34 -0.12 6.67 -9.86
CA PHE A 34 -0.03 5.91 -11.11
C PHE A 34 1.36 6.08 -11.73
N PRO A 35 2.13 5.00 -11.95
CA PRO A 35 3.38 5.07 -12.71
C PRO A 35 3.09 5.43 -14.17
N GLU A 36 4.11 5.89 -14.89
CA GLU A 36 4.02 6.22 -16.32
C GLU A 36 3.61 5.00 -17.17
N GLN A 37 4.01 3.81 -16.73
CA GLN A 37 3.75 2.53 -17.38
C GLN A 37 2.40 1.90 -16.98
N TYR A 38 1.54 2.59 -16.20
CA TYR A 38 0.22 2.06 -15.88
C TYR A 38 -0.63 1.88 -17.16
N PRO A 39 -1.34 0.74 -17.35
CA PRO A 39 -1.60 -0.34 -16.40
C PRO A 39 -0.63 -1.54 -16.46
N MET A 40 0.44 -1.47 -17.26
CA MET A 40 1.44 -2.55 -17.31
C MET A 40 2.18 -2.69 -15.99
N GLU A 41 2.43 -1.57 -15.32
CA GLU A 41 2.90 -1.56 -13.93
C GLU A 41 1.76 -1.23 -12.96
N ALA A 42 1.72 -1.91 -11.82
CA ALA A 42 0.74 -1.71 -10.76
C ALA A 42 0.72 -0.24 -10.28
N PRO A 43 -0.42 0.31 -9.84
CA PRO A 43 -0.41 1.58 -9.14
C PRO A 43 0.26 1.40 -7.77
N GLN A 44 0.96 2.43 -7.29
CA GLN A 44 1.41 2.45 -5.90
C GLN A 44 0.22 2.84 -5.02
N VAL A 45 -0.08 2.03 -4.00
CA VAL A 45 -1.15 2.30 -3.05
C VAL A 45 -0.61 2.27 -1.62
N ILE A 46 -0.83 3.35 -0.88
CA ILE A 46 -0.46 3.46 0.53
C ILE A 46 -1.64 3.99 1.34
N PHE A 47 -1.73 3.61 2.61
CA PHE A 47 -2.57 4.30 3.58
C PHE A 47 -1.92 5.62 3.98
N MET A 48 -2.69 6.70 3.93
CA MET A 48 -2.31 7.96 4.54
C MET A 48 -2.43 7.86 6.06
N HIS A 49 -1.67 8.69 6.78
CA HIS A 49 -1.73 8.70 8.24
C HIS A 49 -3.06 9.30 8.75
N PRO A 50 -3.65 8.72 9.81
CA PRO A 50 -3.23 7.48 10.49
C PRO A 50 -3.58 6.22 9.67
N ALA A 51 -2.60 5.32 9.51
CA ALA A 51 -2.79 4.04 8.82
C ALA A 51 -3.37 2.98 9.77
N PRO A 52 -4.24 2.06 9.30
CA PRO A 52 -4.82 1.01 10.14
C PRO A 52 -3.73 0.16 10.80
N MET A 53 -3.92 -0.25 12.05
CA MET A 53 -3.08 -1.29 12.67
C MET A 53 -3.54 -2.64 12.16
N HIS A 54 -2.81 -3.20 11.20
CA HIS A 54 -3.13 -4.47 10.56
C HIS A 54 -1.84 -5.27 10.27
N PRO A 55 -1.85 -6.62 10.37
CA PRO A 55 -0.67 -7.47 10.15
C PRO A 55 0.03 -7.31 8.79
N HIS A 56 -0.67 -6.72 7.81
CA HIS A 56 -0.18 -6.43 6.46
C HIS A 56 -0.04 -4.92 6.16
N ILE A 57 -0.14 -4.05 7.15
CA ILE A 57 -0.02 -2.59 6.98
C ILE A 57 1.07 -2.05 7.90
N TYR A 58 2.15 -1.58 7.30
CA TYR A 58 3.26 -0.93 8.00
C TYR A 58 2.84 0.44 8.53
N SER A 59 3.52 0.91 9.58
CA SER A 59 3.18 2.19 10.22
C SER A 59 3.40 3.41 9.33
N ASN A 60 4.20 3.29 8.27
CA ASN A 60 4.36 4.31 7.22
C ASN A 60 3.25 4.25 6.14
N GLY A 61 2.29 3.35 6.27
CA GLY A 61 1.15 3.20 5.35
C GLY A 61 1.36 2.21 4.22
N HIS A 62 2.54 1.61 4.08
CA HIS A 62 2.80 0.62 3.03
C HIS A 62 1.97 -0.64 3.27
N ILE A 63 1.45 -1.22 2.18
CA ILE A 63 0.54 -2.35 2.20
C ILE A 63 1.25 -3.58 1.64
N CYS A 64 1.26 -4.67 2.40
CA CYS A 64 1.79 -5.96 1.96
C CYS A 64 0.65 -6.80 1.35
N LEU A 65 0.22 -6.45 0.15
CA LEU A 65 -0.82 -7.16 -0.60
C LEU A 65 -0.28 -7.48 -2.00
N ASP A 66 -0.22 -8.76 -2.36
CA ASP A 66 0.44 -9.30 -3.55
C ASP A 66 -0.03 -8.69 -4.88
N ILE A 67 -1.32 -8.33 -5.00
CA ILE A 67 -1.89 -7.68 -6.18
C ILE A 67 -1.32 -6.27 -6.45
N LEU A 68 -0.63 -5.67 -5.48
CA LEU A 68 0.09 -4.41 -5.66
C LEU A 68 1.53 -4.63 -6.16
N TYR A 69 1.92 -5.89 -6.34
CA TYR A 69 3.26 -6.33 -6.68
C TYR A 69 3.22 -7.41 -7.76
N ASP A 70 3.48 -8.68 -7.41
CA ASP A 70 3.63 -9.79 -8.35
C ASP A 70 2.34 -10.28 -8.99
N SER A 71 1.24 -10.22 -8.24
CA SER A 71 -0.06 -10.70 -8.71
C SER A 71 -0.83 -9.61 -9.45
N TRP A 72 -0.21 -8.45 -9.71
CA TRP A 72 -0.83 -7.40 -10.52
C TRP A 72 -1.03 -7.88 -11.95
N SER A 73 -2.21 -7.59 -12.50
CA SER A 73 -2.51 -7.77 -13.91
C SER A 73 -3.09 -6.46 -14.47
N PRO A 74 -2.75 -6.07 -15.72
CA PRO A 74 -3.35 -4.90 -16.38
C PRO A 74 -4.87 -4.97 -16.53
N ALA A 75 -5.47 -6.16 -16.33
CA ALA A 75 -6.92 -6.34 -16.29
C ALA A 75 -7.56 -5.88 -14.97
N MET A 76 -6.77 -5.67 -13.92
CA MET A 76 -7.25 -5.19 -12.63
C MET A 76 -7.53 -3.69 -12.65
N THR A 77 -8.45 -3.26 -11.79
CA THR A 77 -8.85 -1.86 -11.65
C THR A 77 -8.54 -1.35 -10.25
N VAL A 78 -8.49 -0.03 -10.09
CA VAL A 78 -8.40 0.61 -8.76
C VAL A 78 -9.54 0.15 -7.85
N SER A 79 -10.76 -0.03 -8.41
CA SER A 79 -11.91 -0.54 -7.65
C SER A 79 -11.67 -1.96 -7.14
N SER A 80 -11.15 -2.87 -7.96
CA SER A 80 -10.83 -4.23 -7.50
C SER A 80 -9.73 -4.23 -6.44
N VAL A 81 -8.73 -3.34 -6.55
CA VAL A 81 -7.69 -3.16 -5.52
C VAL A 81 -8.31 -2.69 -4.20
N CYS A 82 -9.20 -1.70 -4.22
CA CYS A 82 -9.89 -1.24 -3.02
C CYS A 82 -10.73 -2.34 -2.37
N ILE A 83 -11.42 -3.17 -3.16
CA ILE A 83 -12.18 -4.31 -2.66
C ILE A 83 -11.26 -5.32 -1.97
N SER A 84 -10.11 -5.65 -2.56
CA SER A 84 -9.13 -6.55 -1.95
C SER A 84 -8.55 -5.97 -0.64
N ILE A 85 -8.28 -4.66 -0.58
CA ILE A 85 -7.82 -4.00 0.65
C ILE A 85 -8.90 -4.05 1.74
N LEU A 86 -10.17 -3.79 1.40
CA LEU A 86 -11.29 -3.88 2.35
C LEU A 86 -11.51 -5.32 2.83
N SER A 87 -11.37 -6.30 1.94
CA SER A 87 -11.48 -7.72 2.28
C SER A 87 -10.34 -8.14 3.24
N MET A 88 -9.12 -7.69 2.97
CA MET A 88 -7.96 -7.89 3.84
C MET A 88 -8.20 -7.29 5.24
N LEU A 89 -8.69 -6.05 5.33
CA LEU A 89 -9.04 -5.45 6.63
C LEU A 89 -10.13 -6.25 7.35
N SER A 90 -11.16 -6.67 6.62
CA SER A 90 -12.33 -7.35 7.19
C SER A 90 -12.01 -8.72 7.76
N SER A 91 -11.00 -9.42 7.22
CA SER A 91 -10.61 -10.76 7.65
C SER A 91 -9.57 -10.78 8.79
N SER A 92 -9.15 -9.61 9.27
CA SER A 92 -8.09 -9.50 10.27
C SER A 92 -8.52 -10.06 11.64
N PRO A 93 -7.73 -10.95 12.27
CA PRO A 93 -8.05 -11.51 13.58
C PRO A 93 -7.70 -10.57 14.74
N ALA A 94 -6.80 -9.60 14.54
CA ALA A 94 -6.35 -8.65 15.56
C ALA A 94 -5.83 -7.34 14.95
N LYS A 95 -5.85 -6.25 15.75
CA LYS A 95 -5.25 -4.96 15.40
C LYS A 95 -3.79 -4.90 15.83
N GLU A 96 -2.91 -5.46 15.01
CA GLU A 96 -1.46 -5.49 15.26
C GLU A 96 -0.68 -5.03 14.03
N ARG A 97 0.61 -4.72 14.19
CA ARG A 97 1.50 -4.37 13.07
C ARG A 97 2.22 -5.62 12.57
N PRO A 98 2.77 -5.61 11.33
CA PRO A 98 3.71 -6.63 10.89
C PRO A 98 4.85 -6.78 11.91
N SER A 99 5.31 -8.01 12.15
CA SER A 99 6.34 -8.29 13.17
C SER A 99 7.68 -7.59 12.91
N ASP A 100 7.97 -7.26 11.65
CA ASP A 100 9.18 -6.54 11.25
C ASP A 100 8.93 -5.06 10.93
N ASN A 101 7.83 -4.48 11.41
CA ASN A 101 7.44 -3.10 11.14
C ASN A 101 8.57 -2.09 11.31
N ASP A 102 9.23 -2.09 12.47
CA ASP A 102 10.25 -1.08 12.79
C ASP A 102 11.49 -1.23 11.91
N ARG A 103 11.85 -2.47 11.57
CA ARG A 103 12.96 -2.77 10.66
C ARG A 103 12.64 -2.27 9.26
N TYR A 104 11.45 -2.60 8.75
CA TYR A 104 11.00 -2.19 7.42
C TYR A 104 10.94 -0.65 7.31
N VAL A 105 10.24 0.01 8.24
CA VAL A 105 10.04 1.46 8.21
C VAL A 105 11.36 2.21 8.35
N ARG A 106 12.31 1.71 9.15
CA ARG A 106 13.66 2.27 9.25
C ARG A 106 14.40 2.23 7.91
N ASN A 107 14.26 1.14 7.15
CA ASN A 107 14.89 1.01 5.83
C ASN A 107 14.22 1.89 4.76
N CYS A 108 12.94 2.22 4.93
CA CYS A 108 12.20 3.15 4.05
C CYS A 108 12.58 4.63 4.28
N ARG A 109 13.19 4.97 5.43
CA ARG A 109 13.43 6.35 5.88
C ARG A 109 14.32 7.19 4.94
N ASN A 110 14.97 6.55 3.97
CA ASN A 110 15.71 7.21 2.89
C ASN A 110 14.83 7.66 1.71
N GLY A 111 13.52 7.85 1.92
CA GLY A 111 12.59 8.37 0.91
C GLY A 111 12.21 7.37 -0.19
N ARG A 112 12.40 6.07 0.06
CA ARG A 112 12.18 5.04 -0.95
C ARG A 112 10.70 4.69 -1.05
N SER A 113 10.19 4.65 -2.28
CA SER A 113 8.83 4.19 -2.56
C SER A 113 8.64 2.74 -2.10
N PRO A 114 7.41 2.30 -1.73
CA PRO A 114 7.13 0.89 -1.44
C PRO A 114 7.72 -0.07 -2.48
N LYS A 115 7.69 0.31 -3.76
CA LYS A 115 8.25 -0.48 -4.86
C LYS A 115 9.78 -0.57 -4.84
N GLU A 116 10.47 0.51 -4.48
CA GLU A 116 11.93 0.51 -4.31
C GLU A 116 12.39 -0.31 -3.11
N THR A 117 11.58 -0.37 -2.04
CA THR A 117 11.91 -1.19 -0.85
C THR A 117 11.86 -2.68 -1.12
N ARG A 118 11.11 -3.10 -2.16
CA ARG A 118 11.02 -4.51 -2.58
C ARG A 118 12.35 -5.06 -3.10
N TRP A 119 13.12 -4.25 -3.83
CA TRP A 119 14.41 -4.67 -4.39
C TRP A 119 15.40 -5.13 -3.32
N TRP A 120 15.32 -4.56 -2.11
CA TRP A 120 16.17 -4.96 -0.98
C TRP A 120 15.90 -6.39 -0.49
N PHE A 121 14.64 -6.86 -0.53
CA PHE A 121 14.32 -8.23 -0.12
C PHE A 121 14.85 -9.29 -1.09
N HIS A 122 15.11 -8.90 -2.34
CA HIS A 122 15.65 -9.80 -3.36
C HIS A 122 17.18 -9.77 -3.45
N ASP A 123 17.85 -8.71 -2.96
CA ASP A 123 19.31 -8.57 -3.00
C ASP A 123 20.04 -9.35 -1.87
N ASP A 124 19.34 -9.75 -0.81
CA ASP A 124 19.93 -10.54 0.30
C ASP A 124 20.22 -12.03 -0.05
N LYS A 125 20.24 -12.38 -1.35
CA LYS A 125 20.66 -13.71 -1.83
C LYS A 125 21.44 -13.63 -3.14
N VAL A 126 22.70 -13.19 -3.08
CA VAL A 126 23.85 -13.79 -3.80
C VAL A 126 25.15 -13.49 -3.05
#